data_AF-A0A8S8Y844-F1
#
_entry.id   AF-A0A8S8Y844-F1
#
_cell.length_a   1.000
_cell.length_b   1.000
_cell.length_c   1.000
_cell.angle_alpha   90.00
_cell.angle_beta   90.00
_cell.angle_gamma   90.00
#
_symmetry.space_group_name_H-M   'P 1'
#
loop_
_entity.id
_entity.type
_entity.pdbx_description
1 polymer ?
#
loop_
_entity_poly.entity_id
_entity_poly.type
_entity_poly.pdbx_seq_one_letter_code
_entity_poly.pdbx_strand_id
1 'polypeptide(L)'
;MDMEADQGSRQTLPLTYGKGKVRMAAYVVIMGALVCLYVPFWKGPFGFNQLALQLPAILTLITLNGPLVQGKDALVAGRIRMAMLFGLLSFIAASVL
;
A
#
# COMPACT_ATOMS: atom_id res chain seq x y z
N MET A 1 3.55 -2.71 15.00
CA MET A 1 3.58 -4.17 14.74
C MET A 1 3.31 -4.86 16.05
N ASP A 2 2.52 -5.92 16.04
CA ASP A 2 2.03 -6.56 17.28
C ASP A 2 3.02 -7.61 17.82
N MET A 3 4.31 -7.28 17.80
CA MET A 3 5.38 -8.20 18.20
C MET A 3 5.36 -8.55 19.69
N GLU A 4 4.98 -7.60 20.55
CA GLU A 4 4.93 -7.82 22.00
C GLU A 4 3.80 -8.78 22.40
N ALA A 5 2.70 -8.77 21.64
CA ALA A 5 1.60 -9.72 21.80
C ALA A 5 1.89 -11.08 21.17
N ASP A 6 2.69 -11.12 20.10
CA ASP A 6 3.06 -12.36 19.41
C ASP A 6 4.23 -13.11 20.07
N GLN A 7 4.99 -12.47 20.96
CA GLN A 7 6.11 -13.09 21.68
C GLN A 7 5.62 -14.26 22.56
N GLY A 8 6.07 -15.47 22.24
CA GLY A 8 5.77 -16.69 23.00
C GLY A 8 4.65 -17.56 22.41
N SER A 9 3.85 -17.06 21.46
CA SER A 9 2.78 -17.84 20.81
C SER A 9 2.94 -17.96 19.30
N ARG A 10 3.53 -16.97 18.63
CA ARG A 10 3.62 -16.90 17.16
C ARG A 10 5.02 -16.54 16.67
N GLN A 11 5.48 -17.25 15.64
CA GLN A 11 6.65 -16.82 14.87
C GLN A 11 6.19 -15.96 13.70
N THR A 12 6.31 -14.64 13.84
CA THR A 12 6.01 -13.69 12.76
C THR A 12 7.29 -13.20 12.09
N LEU A 13 7.19 -12.74 10.83
CA LEU A 13 8.32 -12.21 10.06
C LEU A 13 9.13 -11.12 10.80
N PRO A 14 8.51 -10.20 11.57
CA PRO A 14 9.24 -9.20 12.33
C PRO A 14 10.08 -9.78 13.48
N LEU A 15 9.65 -10.90 14.06
CA LEU A 15 10.33 -11.62 15.14
C LEU A 15 11.56 -12.39 14.63
N THR A 16 11.51 -12.88 13.39
CA THR A 16 12.59 -13.67 12.77
C THR A 16 13.62 -12.79 12.03
N TYR A 17 13.18 -11.78 11.28
CA TYR A 17 14.06 -10.97 10.43
C TYR A 17 14.30 -9.54 10.94
N GLY A 18 13.62 -9.15 12.03
CA GLY A 18 13.71 -7.83 12.63
C GLY A 18 12.80 -6.79 11.94
N LYS A 19 12.37 -5.79 12.72
CA LYS A 19 11.42 -4.75 12.30
C LYS A 19 11.87 -3.99 11.03
N GLY A 20 13.16 -3.67 10.94
CA GLY A 20 13.71 -2.87 9.83
C GLY A 20 13.60 -3.57 8.47
N LYS A 21 14.03 -4.84 8.39
CA LYS A 21 14.00 -5.62 7.13
C LYS A 21 12.56 -5.86 6.67
N VAL A 22 11.65 -6.14 7.60
CA VAL A 22 10.23 -6.35 7.29
C VAL A 22 9.54 -5.06 6.83
N ARG A 23 9.88 -3.91 7.40
CA ARG A 23 9.40 -2.61 6.93
C ARG A 23 9.86 -2.32 5.50
N MET A 24 11.13 -2.58 5.20
CA MET A 24 11.65 -2.44 3.84
C MET A 24 10.95 -3.39 2.86
N ALA A 25 10.74 -4.65 3.25
CA ALA A 25 9.97 -5.61 2.44
C ALA A 25 8.53 -5.12 2.19
N ALA A 26 7.85 -4.59 3.21
CA ALA A 26 6.53 -4.01 3.06
C ALA A 26 6.52 -2.82 2.07
N TYR A 27 7.56 -1.97 2.10
CA TYR A 27 7.70 -0.88 1.13
C TYR A 27 7.88 -1.39 -0.30
N VAL A 28 8.69 -2.44 -0.51
CA VAL A 28 8.85 -3.08 -1.83
C VAL A 28 7.51 -3.63 -2.35
N VAL A 29 6.72 -4.26 -1.48
CA VAL A 29 5.37 -4.74 -1.84
C VAL A 29 4.45 -3.58 -2.24
N ILE A 30 4.50 -2.45 -1.51
CA ILE A 30 3.73 -1.25 -1.85
C ILE A 30 4.14 -0.69 -3.22
N MET A 31 5.44 -0.65 -3.54
CA MET A 31 5.91 -0.24 -4.87
C MET A 31 5.41 -1.18 -5.96
N GLY A 32 5.41 -2.50 -5.72
CA GLY A 32 4.81 -3.47 -6.64
C GLY A 32 3.31 -3.24 -6.85
N ALA A 33 2.59 -2.90 -5.78
CA ALA A 33 1.16 -2.56 -5.87
C ALA A 33 0.91 -1.31 -6.72
N LEU A 34 1.77 -0.29 -6.65
CA LEU A 34 1.69 0.90 -7.52
C LEU A 34 1.82 0.54 -9.01
N VAL A 35 2.71 -0.39 -9.34
CA VAL A 35 2.85 -0.89 -10.71
C VAL A 35 1.56 -1.61 -11.14
N CYS A 36 1.01 -2.49 -10.30
CA CYS A 36 -0.24 -3.18 -10.57
C CYS A 36 -1.43 -2.21 -10.74
N LEU A 37 -1.44 -1.10 -9.99
CA LEU A 37 -2.43 -0.03 -10.11
C LEU A 37 -2.35 0.70 -11.47
N TYR A 38 -1.16 0.80 -12.05
CA TYR A 38 -0.94 1.45 -13.33
C TYR A 38 -1.28 0.57 -14.55
N VAL A 39 -1.06 -0.75 -14.45
CA VAL A 39 -1.25 -1.70 -15.58
C VAL A 39 -2.60 -1.58 -16.30
N PRO A 40 -3.76 -1.47 -15.62
CA PRO A 40 -5.08 -1.38 -16.28
C PRO A 40 -5.27 -0.11 -17.13
N PHE A 41 -4.53 0.96 -16.83
CA PHE A 41 -4.57 2.22 -17.59
C PHE A 41 -3.57 2.23 -18.76
N TRP A 42 -2.57 1.35 -18.72
CA TRP A 42 -1.57 1.23 -19.79
C TRP A 42 -1.96 0.21 -20.85
N LYS A 43 -2.41 -0.98 -20.43
CA LYS A 43 -2.76 -2.08 -21.33
C LYS A 43 -4.26 -2.13 -21.66
N GLY A 44 -5.04 -1.20 -21.11
CA GLY A 44 -6.51 -1.22 -21.15
C GLY A 44 -7.10 -2.16 -20.09
N PRO A 45 -8.38 -2.03 -19.73
CA PRO A 45 -9.48 -1.40 -20.48
C PRO A 45 -9.69 0.11 -20.26
N PHE A 46 -8.98 0.72 -19.31
CA PHE A 46 -9.20 2.12 -18.93
C PHE A 46 -8.35 3.09 -19.75
N GLY A 47 -8.88 4.29 -19.99
CA GLY A 47 -8.16 5.34 -20.71
C GLY A 47 -7.08 5.99 -19.85
N PHE A 48 -5.96 6.40 -20.45
CA PHE A 48 -4.87 7.06 -19.71
C PHE A 48 -5.32 8.33 -18.96
N ASN A 49 -6.31 9.06 -19.48
CA ASN A 49 -6.87 10.24 -18.81
C ASN A 49 -7.56 9.91 -17.46
N GLN A 50 -8.06 8.68 -17.30
CA GLN A 50 -8.68 8.21 -16.07
C GLN A 50 -7.65 7.89 -14.98
N LEU A 51 -6.35 7.87 -15.30
CA LEU A 51 -5.27 7.74 -14.31
C LEU A 51 -5.32 8.87 -13.26
N ALA A 52 -5.85 10.04 -13.63
CA ALA A 52 -6.04 11.14 -12.70
C ALA A 52 -6.95 10.78 -11.51
N LEU A 53 -7.92 9.86 -11.71
CA LEU A 53 -8.77 9.35 -10.64
C LEU A 53 -7.98 8.49 -9.65
N GLN A 54 -6.90 7.86 -10.09
CA GLN A 54 -6.03 7.01 -9.26
C GLN A 54 -5.00 7.82 -8.45
N LEU A 55 -4.75 9.08 -8.79
CA LEU A 55 -3.74 9.93 -8.15
C LEU A 55 -3.86 9.98 -6.61
N PRO A 56 -5.05 10.14 -6.00
CA PRO A 56 -5.18 10.18 -4.54
C PRO A 56 -4.68 8.89 -3.87
N ALA A 57 -4.95 7.73 -4.48
CA ALA A 57 -4.48 6.44 -3.98
C ALA A 57 -2.94 6.32 -4.11
N ILE A 58 -2.38 6.70 -5.26
CA ILE A 58 -0.93 6.64 -5.51
C ILE A 58 -0.17 7.57 -4.56
N LEU A 59 -0.61 8.83 -4.42
CA LEU A 59 0.02 9.79 -3.50
C LEU A 59 -0.06 9.32 -2.05
N THR A 60 -1.19 8.74 -1.65
CA THR A 60 -1.34 8.16 -0.31
C THR A 60 -0.35 7.03 -0.08
N LEU A 61 -0.11 6.16 -1.07
CA LEU A 61 0.85 5.04 -0.97
C LEU A 61 2.31 5.51 -0.97
N ILE A 62 2.69 6.46 -1.83
CA ILE A 62 4.07 6.97 -1.91
C ILE A 62 4.48 7.68 -0.61
N THR A 63 3.56 8.44 -0.01
CA THR A 63 3.79 9.17 1.23
C THR A 63 3.89 8.27 2.47
N LEU A 64 3.69 6.95 2.34
CA LEU A 64 3.88 5.99 3.43
C LEU A 64 5.34 5.71 3.77
N ASN A 65 6.29 6.03 2.89
CA ASN A 65 7.70 5.73 3.12
C ASN A 65 8.20 6.34 4.45
N GLY A 66 7.94 7.63 4.67
CA GLY A 66 8.33 8.32 5.91
C GLY A 66 7.75 7.68 7.18
N PRO A 67 6.42 7.50 7.29
CA PRO A 67 5.79 6.82 8.42
C PRO A 67 6.27 5.38 8.65
N LEU A 68 6.60 4.64 7.58
CA LEU A 68 7.17 3.28 7.65
C LEU A 68 8.55 3.28 8.30
N VAL A 69 9.43 4.19 7.86
CA VAL A 69 10.79 4.32 8.41
C VAL A 69 10.74 4.77 9.88
N GLN A 70 9.82 5.67 10.24
CA GLN A 70 9.57 6.09 11.62
C GLN A 70 8.97 4.98 12.51
N GLY A 71 8.54 3.87 11.91
CA GLY A 71 8.00 2.73 12.63
C GLY A 71 6.58 2.90 13.16
N LYS A 72 5.82 3.84 12.60
CA LYS A 72 4.40 4.06 12.93
C LYS A 72 3.51 3.05 12.20
N ASP A 73 3.73 1.77 12.44
CA ASP A 73 3.17 0.67 11.65
C ASP A 73 1.62 0.67 11.66
N ALA A 74 0.99 1.03 12.79
CA ALA A 74 -0.47 1.11 12.91
C ALA A 74 -1.07 2.24 12.04
N LEU A 75 -0.40 3.39 12.00
CA LEU A 75 -0.79 4.53 11.16
C LEU A 75 -0.59 4.20 9.68
N VAL A 76 0.50 3.52 9.34
CA VAL A 76 0.76 3.01 7.98
C VAL A 76 -0.35 2.07 7.55
N ALA A 77 -0.73 1.08 8.38
CA ALA A 77 -1.81 0.16 8.05
C ALA A 77 -3.14 0.88 7.80
N GLY A 78 -3.48 1.88 8.62
CA GLY A 78 -4.67 2.71 8.41
C GLY A 78 -4.64 3.46 7.07
N ARG A 79 -3.52 4.08 6.73
CA ARG A 79 -3.37 4.80 5.45
C ARG A 79 -3.37 3.87 4.23
N ILE A 80 -2.81 2.66 4.34
CA ILE A 80 -2.91 1.64 3.29
C ILE A 80 -4.38 1.30 3.03
N ARG A 81 -5.20 1.12 4.08
CA ARG A 81 -6.65 0.89 3.92
C ARG A 81 -7.34 2.05 3.20
N MET A 82 -7.02 3.29 3.58
CA MET A 82 -7.57 4.47 2.88
C MET A 82 -7.15 4.50 1.42
N ALA A 83 -5.89 4.21 1.11
CA ALA A 83 -5.41 4.12 -0.27
C ALA A 83 -6.13 3.02 -1.07
N MET A 84 -6.40 1.86 -0.45
CA MET A 84 -7.18 0.79 -1.08
C MET A 84 -8.62 1.24 -1.37
N LEU A 85 -9.26 1.99 -0.46
CA LEU A 85 -10.60 2.53 -0.68
C LEU A 85 -10.62 3.56 -1.81
N PHE A 86 -9.68 4.51 -1.81
CA PHE A 86 -9.54 5.47 -2.91
C PHE A 86 -9.30 4.78 -4.24
N GLY A 87 -8.43 3.75 -4.24
CA GLY A 87 -8.12 3.01 -5.45
C GLY A 87 -9.30 2.20 -5.97
N LEU A 88 -10.11 1.63 -5.10
CA LEU A 88 -11.34 0.94 -5.48
C LEU A 88 -12.37 1.91 -6.05
N LEU A 89 -12.60 3.05 -5.37
CA LEU A 89 -13.55 4.07 -5.83
C LEU A 89 -13.16 4.64 -7.19
N SER A 90 -11.86 4.84 -7.44
CA SER A 90 -11.38 5.33 -8.73
C SER A 90 -11.53 4.30 -9.84
N PHE A 91 -11.35 3.00 -9.57
CA PHE A 91 -11.66 1.95 -10.56
C PHE A 91 -13.16 1.89 -10.88
N ILE A 92 -14.03 2.02 -9.87
CA ILE A 92 -15.48 2.08 -10.09
C ILE A 92 -15.83 3.32 -10.93
N ALA A 93 -15.31 4.50 -10.57
CA ALA A 93 -15.53 5.73 -11.33
C ALA A 93 -15.03 5.61 -12.77
N ALA A 94 -13.84 5.04 -12.99
CA ALA A 94 -13.26 4.81 -14.31
C ALA A 94 -14.06 3.80 -15.15
N SER A 95 -14.79 2.87 -14.54
CA SER A 95 -15.66 1.93 -15.26
C SER A 95 -17.00 2.51 -15.70
N VAL A 96 -17.46 3.59 -15.05
CA VAL A 96 -18.73 4.25 -15.38
C VAL A 96 -18.54 5.38 -16.40
N LEU A 97 -17.31 5.91 -16.50
CA LEU A 97 -16.93 7.03 -17.35
C LEU A 97 -16.35 6.56 -18.69
#